data_AF-A0A9J2QBL6-F1
#
_entry.id   AF-A0A9J2QBL6-F1
#
_cell.length_a   1.000
_cell.length_b   1.000
_cell.length_c   1.000
_cell.angle_alpha   90.00
_cell.angle_beta   90.00
_cell.angle_gamma   90.00
#
_symmetry.space_group_name_H-M   'P 1'
#
loop_
_entity.id
_entity.type
_entity.pdbx_description
1 polymer ?
#
loop_
_entity_poly.entity_id
_entity_poly.type
_entity_poly.pdbx_seq_one_letter_code
_entity_poly.pdbx_strand_id
1 'polypeptide(L)'
;MKTCVNGMFSEIKYDGERLQLHKSGDTFTFFSRSLRPVQEHKVSHLSDVIPQAFPKGGDMILDAEVLLVDTATGKPLPFGTLGVHKKEQFANALVCLFVFDCLLFDGKCLVDRVFLLTLMLVTIKCVIKEHDKLKTMIWKAIDEGLEGLVLKDLESVYEPGKRHWLKVKKDYLEEGKMADTADLIVLGAYYGTGCKVSGGCIGVYLYEMYFIGGMMSVFLMGVYDEASNVFLTVTKCGNGHDDATLDRINKELQPRMRKIGRDYDSLPCWVKCSRSLVPDFVIDDPKKAPVWEITGAEFSRSDNHSARGISIRFPRVTKIRDDKSWSSATNIDELQRMFEVSKQKTDFDRSVEDEIPLFAKNNINNPFGDSAALDGDIGKLEANKMETAEDDADHQVDGEKPCLEGGSPRREDTTLKQKETTPGDASEKVTCK
;
A
#
# COMPACT_ATOMS: atom_id res chain seq x y z
N MET A 1 22.67 -3.10 -10.75
CA MET A 1 21.44 -2.51 -11.32
C MET A 1 21.13 -3.16 -12.66
N LYS A 2 20.44 -4.30 -12.70
CA LYS A 2 20.02 -4.93 -13.98
C LYS A 2 18.70 -4.37 -14.53
N THR A 3 17.97 -3.59 -13.72
CA THR A 3 16.57 -3.21 -13.97
C THR A 3 16.35 -1.74 -14.34
N CYS A 4 17.37 -0.88 -14.25
CA CYS A 4 17.30 0.54 -14.63
C CYS A 4 18.61 0.95 -15.32
N VAL A 5 18.72 0.66 -16.61
CA VAL A 5 19.98 0.79 -17.36
C VAL A 5 20.23 2.25 -17.79
N ASN A 6 19.15 3.01 -18.00
CA ASN A 6 19.20 4.37 -18.55
C ASN A 6 19.23 5.47 -17.46
N GLY A 7 19.31 5.07 -16.19
CA GLY A 7 19.20 5.95 -15.01
C GLY A 7 17.88 5.75 -14.28
N MET A 8 17.71 6.39 -13.12
CA MET A 8 16.48 6.29 -12.33
C MET A 8 16.12 7.59 -11.60
N PHE A 9 14.83 7.79 -11.39
CA PHE A 9 14.31 8.71 -10.37
C PHE A 9 14.19 8.00 -9.04
N SER A 10 14.58 8.67 -7.98
CA SER A 10 14.14 8.32 -6.63
C SER A 10 13.13 9.33 -6.12
N GLU A 11 12.05 8.83 -5.57
CA GLU A 11 11.05 9.61 -4.86
C GLU A 11 10.90 9.07 -3.44
N ILE A 12 10.53 9.94 -2.51
CA ILE A 12 10.20 9.52 -1.14
C ILE A 12 9.00 8.57 -1.20
N LYS A 13 9.13 7.44 -0.51
CA LYS A 13 8.01 6.55 -0.27
C LYS A 13 7.24 7.05 0.95
N TYR A 14 6.19 7.82 0.72
CA TYR A 14 5.27 8.25 1.77
C TYR A 14 4.45 7.07 2.32
N ASP A 15 4.23 7.05 3.64
CA ASP A 15 3.40 6.06 4.37
C ASP A 15 1.98 6.60 4.56
N GLY A 16 1.27 6.81 3.45
CA GLY A 16 -0.07 7.39 3.44
C GLY A 16 -1.12 6.46 2.84
N GLU A 17 -2.22 7.06 2.39
CA GLU A 17 -3.22 6.37 1.58
C GLU A 17 -3.06 6.78 0.11
N ARG A 18 -2.81 5.82 -0.79
CA ARG A 18 -2.80 6.10 -2.23
C ARG A 18 -4.18 6.55 -2.69
N LEU A 19 -4.19 7.68 -3.40
CA LEU A 19 -5.37 8.37 -3.88
C LEU A 19 -5.16 8.75 -5.36
N GLN A 20 -6.08 8.30 -6.20
CA GLN A 20 -6.16 8.70 -7.59
C GLN A 20 -7.22 9.78 -7.72
N LEU A 21 -6.78 10.99 -8.08
CA LEU A 21 -7.61 12.17 -8.23
C LEU A 21 -8.02 12.31 -9.69
N HIS A 22 -9.32 12.47 -9.94
CA HIS A 22 -9.89 12.76 -11.24
C HIS A 22 -10.56 14.13 -11.16
N LYS A 23 -10.15 15.05 -12.04
CA LYS A 23 -10.79 16.35 -12.21
C LYS A 23 -11.44 16.37 -13.58
N SER A 24 -12.72 16.72 -13.62
CA SER A 24 -13.44 17.02 -14.85
C SER A 24 -14.15 18.36 -14.69
N GLY A 25 -13.72 19.37 -15.45
CA GLY A 25 -14.09 20.77 -15.19
C GLY A 25 -13.78 21.17 -13.74
N ASP A 26 -14.79 21.58 -12.99
CA ASP A 26 -14.70 21.98 -11.57
C ASP A 26 -15.02 20.84 -10.59
N THR A 27 -15.30 19.64 -11.11
CA THR A 27 -15.67 18.48 -10.28
C THR A 27 -14.44 17.62 -9.98
N PHE A 28 -14.25 17.27 -8.71
CA PHE A 28 -13.19 16.40 -8.23
C PHE A 28 -13.76 15.10 -7.69
N THR A 29 -13.17 13.98 -8.11
CA THR A 29 -13.49 12.65 -7.59
C THR A 29 -12.21 11.93 -7.19
N PHE A 30 -12.30 11.14 -6.12
CA PHE A 30 -11.15 10.54 -5.46
C PHE A 30 -11.34 9.04 -5.32
N PHE A 31 -10.37 8.27 -5.81
CA PHE A 31 -10.39 6.82 -5.78
C PHE A 31 -9.21 6.27 -4.98
N SER A 32 -9.49 5.29 -4.12
CA SER A 32 -8.47 4.55 -3.38
C SER A 32 -7.62 3.67 -4.32
N ARG A 33 -6.55 3.07 -3.78
CA ARG A 33 -5.74 2.06 -4.48
C ARG A 33 -6.55 0.96 -5.18
N SER A 34 -7.67 0.54 -4.59
CA SER A 34 -8.57 -0.49 -5.14
C SER A 34 -9.69 0.09 -6.02
N LEU A 35 -9.55 1.34 -6.46
CA LEU A 35 -10.52 2.08 -7.28
C LEU A 35 -11.90 2.22 -6.64
N ARG A 36 -11.98 2.19 -5.31
CA ARG A 36 -13.22 2.49 -4.56
C ARG A 36 -13.25 3.98 -4.21
N PRO A 37 -14.42 4.64 -4.23
CA PRO A 37 -14.55 6.02 -3.77
C PRO A 37 -13.95 6.21 -2.38
N VAL A 38 -13.16 7.27 -2.21
CA VAL A 38 -12.57 7.64 -0.92
C VAL A 38 -13.64 8.30 -0.04
N GLN A 39 -13.54 8.12 1.27
CA GLN A 39 -14.45 8.72 2.24
C GLN A 39 -14.26 10.23 2.31
N GLU A 40 -15.37 10.97 2.29
CA GLU A 40 -15.40 12.44 2.20
C GLU A 40 -14.50 13.14 3.24
N HIS A 41 -14.53 12.69 4.50
CA HIS A 41 -13.76 13.30 5.59
C HIS A 41 -12.23 13.29 5.38
N LYS A 42 -11.72 12.44 4.48
CA LYS A 42 -10.28 12.37 4.17
C LYS A 42 -9.86 13.37 3.10
N VAL A 43 -10.79 13.81 2.26
CA VAL A 43 -10.50 14.54 1.01
C VAL A 43 -11.25 15.87 0.88
N SER A 44 -12.23 16.14 1.74
CA SER A 44 -13.07 17.34 1.66
C SER A 44 -12.27 18.65 1.59
N HIS A 45 -11.17 18.75 2.33
CA HIS A 45 -10.29 19.93 2.33
C HIS A 45 -9.46 20.07 1.04
N LEU A 46 -9.27 18.99 0.28
CA LEU A 46 -8.47 19.03 -0.94
C LEU A 46 -9.23 19.74 -2.08
N SER A 47 -10.56 19.66 -2.07
CA SER A 47 -11.41 20.32 -3.09
C SER A 47 -11.21 21.84 -3.14
N ASP A 48 -10.80 22.47 -2.04
CA ASP A 48 -10.51 23.91 -1.99
C ASP A 48 -9.08 24.24 -2.45
N VAL A 49 -8.13 23.32 -2.21
CA VAL A 49 -6.68 23.54 -2.45
C VAL A 49 -6.28 23.16 -3.87
N ILE A 50 -6.86 22.09 -4.43
CA ILE A 50 -6.51 21.60 -5.77
C ILE A 50 -6.79 22.65 -6.86
N PRO A 51 -7.92 23.38 -6.88
CA PRO A 51 -8.13 24.46 -7.85
C PRO A 51 -7.06 25.54 -7.79
N GLN A 52 -6.56 25.86 -6.59
CA GLN A 52 -5.50 26.85 -6.40
C GLN A 52 -4.13 26.34 -6.89
N ALA A 53 -3.88 25.03 -6.73
CA ALA A 53 -2.67 24.39 -7.22
C ALA A 53 -2.66 24.20 -8.75
N PHE A 54 -3.84 24.07 -9.36
CA PHE A 54 -3.99 23.86 -10.81
C PHE A 54 -4.95 24.87 -11.46
N PRO A 55 -4.61 26.17 -11.47
CA PRO A 55 -5.52 27.22 -11.93
C PRO A 55 -5.78 27.20 -13.45
N LYS A 56 -4.89 26.56 -14.23
CA LYS A 56 -4.94 26.54 -15.71
C LYS A 56 -5.16 25.16 -16.31
N GLY A 57 -5.40 24.12 -15.50
CA GLY A 57 -5.57 22.75 -15.99
C GLY A 57 -7.04 22.40 -16.22
N GLY A 58 -7.35 21.84 -17.39
CA GLY A 58 -8.62 21.23 -17.74
C GLY A 58 -8.84 19.89 -17.02
N ASP A 59 -9.28 18.88 -17.76
CA ASP A 59 -9.52 17.55 -17.21
C ASP A 59 -8.18 16.85 -16.91
N MET A 60 -8.06 16.20 -15.75
CA MET A 60 -6.81 15.55 -15.32
C MET A 60 -7.05 14.31 -14.46
N ILE A 61 -6.09 13.38 -14.52
CA ILE A 61 -6.00 12.23 -13.63
C ILE A 61 -4.62 12.22 -13.00
N LEU A 62 -4.57 12.39 -11.68
CA LEU A 62 -3.34 12.43 -10.89
C LEU A 62 -3.27 11.23 -9.96
N ASP A 63 -2.07 10.70 -9.78
CA ASP A 63 -1.79 9.64 -8.82
C ASP A 63 -0.94 10.22 -7.69
N ALA A 64 -1.43 10.06 -6.47
CA ALA A 64 -0.91 10.76 -5.31
C ALA A 64 -1.00 9.92 -4.05
N GLU A 65 -0.24 10.34 -3.03
CA GLU A 65 -0.38 9.84 -1.68
C GLU A 65 -1.00 10.95 -0.80
N VAL A 66 -2.03 10.63 -0.03
CA VAL A 66 -2.60 11.53 0.97
C VAL A 66 -2.19 11.10 2.37
N LEU A 67 -1.73 12.04 3.20
CA LEU A 67 -1.34 11.82 4.60
C LEU A 67 -1.44 13.11 5.41
N LEU A 68 -1.36 12.98 6.74
CA LEU A 68 -1.23 14.15 7.61
C LEU A 68 0.23 14.56 7.75
N VAL A 69 0.46 15.87 7.80
CA VAL A 69 1.77 16.49 8.05
C VAL A 69 1.63 17.41 9.25
N ASP A 70 2.54 17.27 10.22
CA ASP A 70 2.63 18.15 11.38
C ASP A 70 3.07 19.55 10.95
N THR A 71 2.31 20.58 11.31
CA THR A 71 2.54 21.95 10.84
C THR A 71 3.68 22.65 11.56
N ALA A 72 4.06 22.20 12.76
CA ALA A 72 5.15 22.78 13.52
C ALA A 72 6.52 22.28 13.03
N THR A 73 6.58 21.01 12.62
CA THR A 73 7.83 20.33 12.23
C THR A 73 7.95 20.07 10.73
N GLY A 74 6.85 20.14 9.99
CA GLY A 74 6.77 19.71 8.59
C GLY A 74 6.84 18.20 8.40
N LYS A 75 6.84 17.41 9.48
CA LYS A 75 7.07 15.97 9.42
C LYS A 75 5.81 15.22 9.01
N PRO A 76 5.90 14.28 8.03
CA PRO A 76 4.86 13.30 7.76
C PRO A 76 4.46 12.52 9.02
N LEU A 77 3.16 12.45 9.30
CA LEU A 77 2.63 11.63 10.39
C LEU A 77 2.42 10.17 9.95
N PRO A 78 2.44 9.20 10.88
CA PRO A 78 2.30 7.78 10.54
C PRO A 78 0.98 7.42 9.85
N PHE A 79 0.96 6.30 9.14
CA PHE A 79 -0.23 5.77 8.50
C PHE A 79 -1.41 5.56 9.45
N GLY A 80 -2.62 5.76 8.94
CA GLY A 80 -3.87 5.57 9.67
C GLY A 80 -4.26 6.73 10.58
N THR A 81 -3.45 7.79 10.64
CA THR A 81 -3.77 9.05 11.36
C THR A 81 -4.89 9.84 10.69
N LEU A 82 -5.15 9.60 9.39
CA LEU A 82 -6.27 10.19 8.63
C LEU A 82 -7.67 9.71 9.07
N GLY A 83 -7.78 8.69 9.92
CA GLY A 83 -9.09 8.25 10.43
C GLY A 83 -9.73 9.31 11.32
N VAL A 84 -11.06 9.48 11.22
CA VAL A 84 -11.85 10.53 11.92
C VAL A 84 -11.40 10.77 13.36
N HIS A 85 -11.40 9.72 14.20
CA HIS A 85 -11.05 9.82 15.61
C HIS A 85 -9.56 10.06 15.89
N LYS A 86 -8.68 9.74 14.94
CA LYS A 86 -7.23 9.94 15.07
C LYS A 86 -6.81 11.32 14.62
N LYS A 87 -7.45 11.88 13.60
CA LYS A 87 -7.20 13.25 13.13
C LYS A 87 -7.43 14.28 14.23
N GLU A 88 -8.46 14.11 15.05
CA GLU A 88 -8.77 14.98 16.20
C GLU A 88 -7.66 15.01 17.26
N GLN A 89 -6.80 13.99 17.32
CA GLN A 89 -5.68 13.93 18.25
C GLN A 89 -4.48 14.78 17.80
N PHE A 90 -4.46 15.22 16.53
CA PHE A 90 -3.38 16.00 15.94
C PHE A 90 -3.89 17.39 15.56
N ALA A 91 -4.08 18.25 16.57
CA ALA A 91 -4.57 19.62 16.38
C ALA A 91 -3.68 20.47 15.44
N ASN A 92 -2.38 20.18 15.39
CA ASN A 92 -1.39 20.87 14.56
C ASN A 92 -1.00 20.03 13.33
N ALA A 93 -1.98 19.46 12.61
CA ALA A 93 -1.71 18.68 11.41
C ALA A 93 -2.62 19.07 10.24
N LEU A 94 -2.05 19.11 9.04
CA LEU A 94 -2.77 19.35 7.80
C LEU A 94 -2.79 18.10 6.93
N VAL A 95 -3.88 17.93 6.18
CA VAL A 95 -3.95 16.91 5.13
C VAL A 95 -3.17 17.43 3.94
N CYS A 96 -2.16 16.68 3.52
CA CYS A 96 -1.31 17.02 2.38
C CYS A 96 -1.44 15.95 1.29
N LEU A 97 -1.42 16.41 0.03
CA LEU A 97 -1.46 15.57 -1.16
C LEU A 97 -0.09 15.61 -1.84
N PHE A 98 0.55 14.46 -1.98
CA PHE A 98 1.85 14.31 -2.63
C PHE A 98 1.65 13.61 -3.97
N VAL A 99 1.57 14.40 -5.05
CA VAL A 99 1.37 13.91 -6.41
C VAL A 99 2.67 13.33 -6.96
N PHE A 100 2.67 12.06 -7.32
CA PHE A 100 3.86 11.38 -7.84
C PHE A 100 3.71 10.92 -9.30
N ASP A 101 2.51 10.94 -9.87
CA ASP A 101 2.27 10.63 -11.28
C ASP A 101 1.07 11.39 -11.87
N CYS A 102 1.02 11.49 -13.19
CA CYS A 102 -0.08 12.09 -13.95
C CYS A 102 -0.41 11.23 -15.17
N LEU A 103 -1.63 10.72 -15.22
CA LEU A 103 -2.09 9.78 -16.25
C LEU A 103 -2.85 10.49 -17.38
N LEU A 104 -3.44 11.65 -17.09
CA LEU A 104 -4.20 12.45 -18.03
C LEU A 104 -4.07 13.93 -17.65
N PHE A 105 -3.87 14.80 -18.64
CA PHE A 105 -3.81 16.25 -18.45
C PHE A 105 -4.38 16.96 -19.68
N ASP A 106 -5.26 17.93 -19.46
CA ASP A 106 -6.01 18.66 -20.50
C ASP A 106 -6.67 17.72 -21.52
N GLY A 107 -7.27 16.62 -21.04
CA GLY A 107 -7.92 15.61 -21.88
C GLY A 107 -6.95 14.70 -22.65
N LYS A 108 -5.63 14.91 -22.56
CA LYS A 108 -4.62 14.09 -23.24
C LYS A 108 -4.14 12.96 -22.32
N CYS A 109 -4.22 11.73 -22.83
CA CYS A 109 -3.67 10.55 -22.14
C CYS A 109 -2.14 10.60 -22.12
N LEU A 110 -1.56 10.39 -20.94
CA LEU A 110 -0.11 10.41 -20.69
C LEU A 110 0.44 9.02 -20.33
N VAL A 111 -0.41 7.99 -20.30
CA VAL A 111 -0.06 6.61 -19.92
C VAL A 111 1.10 6.05 -20.76
N ASP A 112 1.08 6.29 -22.07
CA ASP A 112 2.10 5.81 -23.02
C ASP A 112 3.32 6.73 -23.13
N ARG A 113 3.37 7.80 -22.32
CA ARG A 113 4.45 8.78 -22.34
C ARG A 113 5.22 8.72 -21.05
N VAL A 114 6.53 8.92 -21.16
CA VAL A 114 7.36 9.23 -20.00
C VAL A 114 6.98 10.64 -19.55
N PHE A 115 6.05 10.75 -18.63
CA PHE A 115 5.67 12.05 -18.08
C PHE A 115 6.50 12.37 -16.85
N LEU A 116 7.41 13.32 -17.01
CA LEU A 116 8.07 13.94 -15.87
C LEU A 116 7.18 15.05 -15.34
N LEU A 117 6.56 14.81 -14.19
CA LEU A 117 5.84 15.82 -13.39
C LEU A 117 6.76 16.97 -12.90
N THR A 118 7.89 17.24 -13.55
CA THR A 118 8.83 18.33 -13.23
C THR A 118 8.24 19.71 -13.49
N LEU A 119 7.19 19.83 -14.31
CA LEU A 119 6.65 21.14 -14.70
C LEU A 119 5.56 21.70 -13.79
N MET A 120 4.92 20.91 -12.91
CA MET A 120 3.68 21.38 -12.30
C MET A 120 3.52 21.20 -10.79
N LEU A 121 4.26 20.32 -10.11
CA LEU A 121 4.14 20.24 -8.65
C LEU A 121 5.41 19.77 -7.94
N VAL A 122 5.59 20.39 -6.78
CA VAL A 122 6.68 20.25 -5.82
C VAL A 122 6.70 18.82 -5.24
N THR A 123 7.42 17.93 -5.90
CA THR A 123 7.89 16.67 -5.33
C THR A 123 9.40 16.60 -5.51
N ILE A 124 10.10 16.15 -4.47
CA ILE A 124 11.57 16.06 -4.50
C ILE A 124 11.93 14.90 -5.40
N LYS A 125 12.23 15.25 -6.66
CA LYS A 125 12.74 14.33 -7.67
C LYS A 125 14.24 14.50 -7.75
N CYS A 126 14.98 13.53 -7.24
CA CYS A 126 16.42 13.46 -7.49
C CYS A 126 16.67 12.47 -8.63
N VAL A 127 17.29 12.95 -9.71
CA VAL A 127 17.81 12.08 -10.77
C VAL A 127 19.09 11.44 -10.24
N ILE A 128 19.06 10.14 -10.03
CA ILE A 128 20.22 9.39 -9.55
C ILE A 128 20.88 8.71 -10.75
N LYS A 129 22.14 9.06 -10.99
CA LYS A 129 23.05 8.34 -11.89
C LYS A 129 24.18 7.62 -11.16
N GLU A 130 24.40 7.93 -9.88
CA GLU A 130 25.53 7.43 -9.08
C GLU A 130 25.05 6.62 -7.87
N HIS A 131 25.71 5.48 -7.61
CA HIS A 131 25.32 4.52 -6.57
C HIS A 131 25.44 5.07 -5.14
N ASP A 132 26.48 5.83 -4.85
CA ASP A 132 26.75 6.33 -3.49
C ASP A 132 25.73 7.38 -3.04
N LYS A 133 25.22 8.18 -4.00
CA LYS A 133 24.12 9.12 -3.76
C LYS A 133 22.81 8.39 -3.41
N LEU A 134 22.52 7.26 -4.07
CA LEU A 134 21.33 6.45 -3.75
C LEU A 134 21.41 5.88 -2.34
N LYS A 135 22.55 5.28 -1.98
CA LYS A 135 22.75 4.71 -0.64
C LYS A 135 22.56 5.77 0.44
N THR A 136 23.15 6.95 0.26
CA THR A 136 23.02 8.09 1.18
C THR A 136 21.56 8.52 1.33
N MET A 137 20.81 8.64 0.24
CA MET A 137 19.40 9.03 0.31
C MET A 137 18.49 7.96 0.92
N ILE A 138 18.78 6.68 0.70
CA ILE A 138 18.07 5.59 1.37
C ILE A 138 18.23 5.70 2.88
N TRP A 139 19.47 5.84 3.36
CA TRP A 139 19.74 5.97 4.80
C TRP A 139 19.11 7.24 5.38
N LYS A 140 19.24 8.36 4.69
CA LYS A 140 18.61 9.62 5.10
C LYS A 140 17.09 9.49 5.22
N ALA A 141 16.44 8.83 4.26
CA ALA A 141 14.99 8.59 4.33
C ALA A 141 14.60 7.75 5.56
N ILE A 142 15.38 6.70 5.85
CA ILE A 142 15.15 5.82 7.00
C ILE A 142 15.42 6.56 8.33
N ASP A 143 16.50 7.32 8.43
CA ASP A 143 16.86 8.08 9.64
C ASP A 143 15.87 9.21 9.96
N GLU A 144 15.21 9.75 8.95
CA GLU A 144 14.11 10.71 9.11
C GLU A 144 12.78 10.03 9.51
N GLY A 145 12.74 8.70 9.50
CA GLY A 145 11.57 7.89 9.82
C GLY A 145 10.55 7.81 8.68
N LEU A 146 10.98 7.98 7.43
CA LEU A 146 10.17 7.75 6.23
C LEU A 146 10.18 6.25 5.89
N GLU A 147 9.20 5.77 5.11
CA GLU A 147 9.10 4.34 4.79
C GLU A 147 10.27 3.85 3.90
N GLY A 148 10.84 4.76 3.11
CA GLY A 148 11.97 4.51 2.22
C GLY A 148 11.84 5.28 0.91
N LEU A 149 12.24 4.67 -0.19
CA LEU A 149 12.23 5.27 -1.53
C LEU A 149 11.46 4.41 -2.54
N VAL A 150 10.89 5.07 -3.55
CA VAL A 150 10.41 4.44 -4.78
C VAL A 150 11.38 4.80 -5.90
N LEU A 151 11.89 3.79 -6.59
CA LEU A 151 12.78 3.94 -7.74
C LEU A 151 12.01 3.68 -9.02
N LYS A 152 12.06 4.63 -9.95
CA LYS A 152 11.41 4.58 -11.26
C LYS A 152 12.49 4.70 -12.34
N ASP A 153 12.36 3.91 -13.40
CA ASP A 153 13.23 4.08 -14.58
C ASP A 153 12.91 5.44 -15.24
N LEU A 154 13.93 6.12 -15.79
CA LEU A 154 13.71 7.37 -16.52
C LEU A 154 12.79 7.17 -17.73
N GLU A 155 12.80 5.98 -18.34
CA GLU A 155 12.05 5.69 -19.55
C GLU A 155 10.83 4.79 -19.30
N SER A 156 10.49 4.50 -18.04
CA SER A 156 9.30 3.69 -17.76
C SER A 156 8.02 4.45 -18.09
N VAL A 157 7.18 3.83 -18.92
CA VAL A 157 5.79 4.24 -19.13
C VAL A 157 4.89 3.70 -18.02
N TYR A 158 3.72 4.31 -17.84
CA TYR A 158 2.74 3.82 -16.88
C TYR A 158 1.95 2.67 -17.51
N GLU A 159 2.08 1.45 -16.98
CA GLU A 159 1.25 0.33 -17.45
C GLU A 159 0.26 -0.10 -16.35
N PRO A 160 -1.06 0.15 -16.55
CA PRO A 160 -2.07 -0.21 -15.56
C PRO A 160 -2.02 -1.70 -15.18
N GLY A 161 -1.98 -1.99 -13.88
CA GLY A 161 -1.98 -3.36 -13.36
C GLY A 161 -0.61 -4.06 -13.37
N LYS A 162 0.42 -3.47 -13.97
CA LYS A 162 1.79 -4.02 -13.94
C LYS A 162 2.64 -3.39 -12.85
N ARG A 163 3.75 -4.06 -12.51
CA ARG A 163 4.66 -3.68 -11.42
C ARG A 163 6.04 -3.31 -11.97
N HIS A 164 6.23 -2.04 -12.34
CA HIS A 164 7.50 -1.55 -12.88
C HIS A 164 8.39 -0.88 -11.83
N TRP A 165 7.80 -0.23 -10.82
CA TRP A 165 8.56 0.54 -9.84
C TRP A 165 9.11 -0.31 -8.71
N LEU A 166 10.35 -0.05 -8.33
CA LEU A 166 11.04 -0.72 -7.24
C LEU A 166 10.81 0.06 -5.95
N LYS A 167 10.60 -0.67 -4.85
CA LYS A 167 10.41 -0.08 -3.52
C LYS A 167 11.61 -0.47 -2.67
N VAL A 168 12.33 0.51 -2.16
CA VAL A 168 13.41 0.30 -1.21
C VAL A 168 12.89 0.71 0.15
N LYS A 169 12.90 -0.22 1.10
CA LYS A 169 12.39 -0.03 2.46
C LYS A 169 13.41 -0.56 3.47
N LYS A 170 13.32 -0.10 4.71
CA LYS A 170 14.18 -0.56 5.81
C LYS A 170 14.22 -2.09 5.93
N ASP A 171 13.07 -2.76 5.80
CA ASP A 171 12.93 -4.21 5.92
C ASP A 171 13.54 -5.02 4.76
N TYR A 172 13.94 -4.36 3.66
CA TYR A 172 14.60 -5.02 2.52
C TYR A 172 16.13 -4.84 2.53
N LEU A 173 16.66 -4.00 3.42
CA LEU A 173 18.09 -3.75 3.50
C LEU A 173 18.79 -4.84 4.30
N GLU A 174 20.03 -5.14 3.91
CA GLU A 174 20.89 -6.14 4.55
C GLU A 174 20.23 -7.51 4.75
N GLU A 175 19.54 -8.03 3.72
CA GLU A 175 18.84 -9.33 3.77
C GLU A 175 17.77 -9.39 4.87
N GLY A 176 17.21 -8.25 5.27
CA GLY A 176 16.19 -8.15 6.33
C GLY A 176 16.76 -8.07 7.74
N LYS A 177 18.09 -8.00 7.91
CA LYS A 177 18.75 -7.81 9.22
C LYS A 177 18.36 -6.49 9.90
N MET A 178 17.96 -5.50 9.09
CA MET A 178 17.51 -4.19 9.58
C MET A 178 16.01 -4.15 9.92
N ALA A 179 15.29 -5.24 9.69
CA ALA A 179 13.90 -5.32 10.10
C ALA A 179 13.81 -5.60 11.61
N ASP A 180 12.87 -4.94 12.27
CA ASP A 180 12.58 -5.18 13.68
C ASP A 180 12.04 -6.60 13.83
N THR A 181 12.81 -7.49 14.47
CA THR A 181 12.42 -8.87 14.74
C THR A 181 12.19 -9.08 16.23
N ALA A 182 11.27 -9.96 16.60
CA ALA A 182 11.11 -10.40 17.98
C ALA A 182 10.79 -11.89 18.00
N ASP A 183 11.43 -12.63 18.90
CA ASP A 183 11.12 -14.02 19.16
C ASP A 183 9.89 -14.09 20.07
N LEU A 184 8.75 -14.46 19.51
CA LEU A 184 7.45 -14.45 20.18
C LEU A 184 6.88 -15.86 20.36
N ILE A 185 6.11 -16.04 21.41
CA ILE A 185 5.50 -17.30 21.83
C ILE A 185 4.13 -17.45 21.18
N VAL A 186 3.81 -18.63 20.64
CA VAL A 186 2.47 -18.94 20.12
C VAL A 186 1.52 -19.19 21.29
N LEU A 187 0.62 -18.23 21.56
CA LEU A 187 -0.35 -18.31 22.67
C LEU A 187 -1.68 -18.94 22.24
N GLY A 188 -2.04 -18.79 20.96
CA GLY A 188 -3.30 -19.31 20.44
C GLY A 188 -3.38 -19.18 18.93
N ALA A 189 -4.52 -19.59 18.36
CA ALA A 189 -4.73 -19.58 16.92
C ALA A 189 -6.18 -19.28 16.53
N TYR A 190 -6.35 -18.82 15.29
CA TYR A 190 -7.64 -18.57 14.65
C TYR A 190 -7.77 -19.43 13.40
N TYR A 191 -9.01 -19.76 13.07
CA TYR A 191 -9.32 -20.33 11.77
C TYR A 191 -8.96 -19.36 10.64
N GLY A 192 -8.48 -19.90 9.53
CA GLY A 192 -8.36 -19.11 8.30
C GLY A 192 -9.71 -18.68 7.74
N THR A 193 -9.77 -17.45 7.25
CA THR A 193 -10.95 -16.88 6.58
C THR A 193 -11.05 -17.28 5.10
N GLY A 194 -10.38 -18.35 4.68
CA GLY A 194 -10.34 -18.81 3.29
C GLY A 194 -10.67 -20.29 3.15
N CYS A 195 -11.30 -20.64 2.04
CA CYS A 195 -11.43 -22.02 1.58
C CYS A 195 -10.06 -22.46 1.03
N LYS A 196 -9.12 -22.86 1.89
CA LYS A 196 -7.98 -23.69 1.45
C LYS A 196 -8.46 -25.13 1.29
N VAL A 197 -9.43 -25.33 0.40
CA VAL A 197 -9.66 -26.62 -0.26
C VAL A 197 -8.89 -26.53 -1.58
N SER A 198 -7.55 -26.42 -1.46
CA SER A 198 -6.67 -26.57 -2.61
C SER A 198 -6.58 -28.05 -2.94
N GLY A 199 -7.53 -28.49 -3.77
CA GLY A 199 -7.61 -29.86 -4.25
C GLY A 199 -9.00 -30.13 -4.82
N GLY A 200 -9.25 -29.66 -6.04
CA GLY A 200 -10.35 -30.20 -6.83
C GLY A 200 -10.11 -31.69 -7.02
N CYS A 201 -10.75 -32.51 -6.19
CA CYS A 201 -11.00 -33.92 -6.42
C CYS A 201 -12.19 -34.31 -5.55
N ILE A 202 -13.33 -34.55 -6.22
CA ILE A 202 -14.33 -35.49 -5.74
C ILE A 202 -13.58 -36.81 -5.54
N GLY A 203 -13.21 -37.06 -4.29
CA GLY A 203 -12.47 -38.24 -3.84
C GLY A 203 -13.04 -38.67 -2.50
N VAL A 204 -14.28 -39.14 -2.53
CA VAL A 204 -14.84 -39.98 -1.47
C VAL A 204 -13.93 -41.19 -1.35
N TYR A 205 -13.02 -41.25 -0.37
CA TYR A 205 -12.54 -42.48 0.29
C TYR A 205 -11.60 -42.10 1.46
N LEU A 206 -12.06 -42.40 2.68
CA LEU A 206 -11.26 -42.73 3.88
C LEU A 206 -10.37 -41.63 4.50
N TYR A 207 -10.97 -40.56 5.04
CA TYR A 207 -10.45 -39.84 6.22
C TYR A 207 -11.63 -39.34 7.07
N GLU A 208 -12.33 -40.30 7.67
CA GLU A 208 -13.34 -40.03 8.69
C GLU A 208 -12.67 -39.38 9.93
N MET A 209 -13.25 -38.27 10.41
CA MET A 209 -13.04 -37.65 11.73
C MET A 209 -11.99 -36.53 11.91
N TYR A 210 -11.72 -35.65 10.93
CA TYR A 210 -10.89 -34.44 11.16
C TYR A 210 -11.39 -33.10 10.59
N PHE A 211 -12.59 -33.01 10.02
CA PHE A 211 -12.97 -31.85 9.21
C PHE A 211 -14.31 -31.21 9.58
N ILE A 212 -14.42 -30.70 10.82
CA ILE A 212 -15.50 -29.74 11.19
C ILE A 212 -14.93 -28.38 11.64
N GLY A 213 -13.60 -28.23 11.66
CA GLY A 213 -12.93 -26.94 11.87
C GLY A 213 -11.89 -26.73 10.79
N GLY A 214 -11.89 -25.59 10.12
CA GLY A 214 -10.87 -25.26 9.12
C GLY A 214 -9.44 -25.28 9.70
N MET A 215 -8.43 -25.08 8.85
CA MET A 215 -7.05 -25.01 9.33
C MET A 215 -6.78 -23.76 10.19
N MET A 216 -5.96 -23.91 11.22
CA MET A 216 -5.37 -22.78 11.94
C MET A 216 -4.38 -22.10 10.99
N SER A 217 -4.59 -20.82 10.70
CA SER A 217 -3.72 -20.08 9.75
C SER A 217 -3.29 -18.71 10.24
N VAL A 218 -3.86 -18.25 11.36
CA VAL A 218 -3.46 -17.02 12.03
C VAL A 218 -3.17 -17.37 13.47
N PHE A 219 -2.03 -16.94 13.98
CA PHE A 219 -1.56 -17.26 15.32
C PHE A 219 -1.47 -15.99 16.17
N LEU A 220 -1.93 -16.09 17.41
CA LEU A 220 -1.81 -15.06 18.42
C LEU A 220 -0.44 -15.18 19.08
N MET A 221 0.41 -14.17 18.87
CA MET A 221 1.79 -14.15 19.32
C MET A 221 1.91 -13.27 20.57
N GLY A 222 2.80 -13.64 21.49
CA GLY A 222 3.00 -12.90 22.72
C GLY A 222 4.36 -13.09 23.37
N VAL A 223 4.53 -12.42 24.51
CA VAL A 223 5.73 -12.45 25.35
C VAL A 223 5.36 -12.86 26.77
N TYR A 224 6.34 -13.31 27.54
CA TYR A 224 6.17 -13.59 28.96
C TYR A 224 6.59 -12.37 29.79
N ASP A 225 5.79 -12.03 30.80
CA ASP A 225 6.11 -11.03 31.81
C ASP A 225 6.46 -11.71 33.13
N GLU A 226 7.73 -11.66 33.51
CA GLU A 226 8.25 -12.28 34.73
C GLU A 226 7.68 -11.63 36.00
N ALA A 227 7.40 -10.32 35.97
CA ALA A 227 6.94 -9.57 37.14
C ALA A 227 5.51 -9.94 37.53
N SER A 228 4.64 -10.16 36.53
CA SER A 228 3.24 -10.51 36.74
C SER A 228 2.93 -12.00 36.53
N ASN A 229 3.93 -12.79 36.09
CA ASN A 229 3.81 -14.21 35.79
C ASN A 229 2.66 -14.53 34.81
N VAL A 230 2.45 -13.67 33.81
CA VAL A 230 1.44 -13.86 32.75
C VAL A 230 2.03 -13.65 31.37
N PHE A 231 1.39 -14.26 30.38
CA PHE A 231 1.69 -14.08 28.96
C PHE A 231 0.87 -12.92 28.40
N LEU A 232 1.55 -12.00 27.73
CA LEU A 232 0.98 -10.79 27.15
C LEU A 232 0.95 -10.91 25.63
N THR A 233 -0.14 -10.45 25.02
CA THR A 233 -0.34 -10.49 23.57
C THR A 233 0.37 -9.31 22.90
N VAL A 234 1.02 -9.58 21.76
CA VAL A 234 1.77 -8.58 20.99
C VAL A 234 1.17 -8.39 19.60
N THR A 235 0.90 -9.47 18.86
CA THR A 235 0.41 -9.36 17.48
C THR A 235 -0.31 -10.62 17.01
N LYS A 236 -1.08 -10.51 15.92
CA LYS A 236 -1.60 -11.66 15.17
C LYS A 236 -0.77 -11.85 13.92
N CYS A 237 -0.29 -13.06 13.67
CA CYS A 237 0.53 -13.36 12.51
C CYS A 237 -0.04 -14.54 11.72
N GLY A 238 -0.34 -14.34 10.44
CA GLY A 238 -0.81 -15.40 9.53
C GLY A 238 -0.01 -15.52 8.23
N ASN A 239 1.03 -14.70 8.07
CA ASN A 239 1.91 -14.71 6.91
C ASN A 239 3.27 -15.30 7.27
N GLY A 240 4.01 -15.82 6.29
CA GLY A 240 5.38 -16.33 6.47
C GLY A 240 5.51 -17.85 6.40
N HIS A 241 4.40 -18.58 6.39
CA HIS A 241 4.40 -20.02 6.14
C HIS A 241 3.86 -20.33 4.74
N ASP A 242 4.51 -21.26 4.05
CA ASP A 242 3.92 -21.93 2.89
C ASP A 242 2.86 -22.94 3.33
N ASP A 243 2.08 -23.46 2.37
CA ASP A 243 0.97 -24.36 2.67
C ASP A 243 1.45 -25.68 3.32
N ALA A 244 2.57 -26.23 2.87
CA ALA A 244 3.14 -27.46 3.41
C ALA A 244 3.62 -27.30 4.87
N THR A 245 4.26 -26.18 5.19
CA THR A 245 4.69 -25.84 6.56
C THR A 245 3.47 -25.61 7.44
N LEU A 246 2.44 -24.95 6.92
CA LEU A 246 1.21 -24.71 7.67
C LEU A 246 0.47 -26.01 8.02
N ASP A 247 0.42 -26.97 7.08
CA ASP A 247 -0.09 -28.32 7.33
C ASP A 247 0.68 -29.04 8.43
N ARG A 248 2.02 -28.97 8.39
CA ARG A 248 2.89 -29.56 9.43
C ARG A 248 2.62 -28.93 10.80
N ILE A 249 2.61 -27.60 10.87
CA ILE A 249 2.32 -26.86 12.10
C ILE A 249 0.95 -27.24 12.67
N ASN A 250 -0.07 -27.38 11.82
CA ASN A 250 -1.40 -27.78 12.27
C ASN A 250 -1.37 -29.19 12.90
N LYS A 251 -0.69 -30.16 12.27
CA LYS A 251 -0.54 -31.52 12.82
C LYS A 251 0.18 -31.53 14.16
N GLU A 252 1.19 -30.68 14.34
CA GLU A 252 1.99 -30.59 15.57
C GLU A 252 1.32 -29.80 16.70
N LEU A 253 0.50 -28.79 16.36
CA LEU A 253 -0.15 -27.92 17.36
C LEU A 253 -1.55 -28.36 17.74
N GLN A 254 -2.32 -29.01 16.85
CA GLN A 254 -3.66 -29.49 17.17
C GLN A 254 -3.75 -30.26 18.49
N PRO A 255 -2.88 -31.25 18.79
CA PRO A 255 -2.98 -31.99 20.05
C PRO A 255 -2.59 -31.18 21.30
N ARG A 256 -2.03 -29.98 21.12
CA ARG A 256 -1.61 -29.07 22.20
C ARG A 256 -2.51 -27.84 22.31
N MET A 257 -3.58 -27.78 21.52
CA MET A 257 -4.44 -26.61 21.40
C MET A 257 -5.85 -26.95 21.87
N ARG A 258 -6.36 -26.17 22.81
CA ARG A 258 -7.72 -26.25 23.31
C ARG A 258 -8.62 -25.27 22.57
N LYS A 259 -9.70 -25.77 21.97
CA LYS A 259 -10.72 -24.93 21.33
C LYS A 259 -11.53 -24.19 22.40
N ILE A 260 -11.57 -22.87 22.29
CA ILE A 260 -12.38 -22.00 23.16
C ILE A 260 -13.44 -21.21 22.38
N GLY A 261 -13.40 -21.22 21.04
CA GLY A 261 -14.46 -20.64 20.20
C GLY A 261 -14.64 -19.13 20.35
N ARG A 262 -13.56 -18.39 20.64
CA ARG A 262 -13.57 -16.95 20.91
C ARG A 262 -14.36 -16.54 22.15
N ASP A 263 -14.65 -17.47 23.04
CA ASP A 263 -15.25 -17.19 24.33
C ASP A 263 -14.20 -16.62 25.30
N TYR A 264 -14.46 -15.41 25.80
CA TYR A 264 -13.57 -14.72 26.73
C TYR A 264 -13.53 -15.41 28.09
N ASP A 265 -14.65 -15.98 28.54
CA ASP A 265 -14.73 -16.60 29.88
C ASP A 265 -14.00 -17.95 29.92
N SER A 266 -13.77 -18.55 28.74
CA SER A 266 -12.95 -19.75 28.54
C SER A 266 -11.44 -19.47 28.43
N LEU A 267 -11.01 -18.21 28.48
CA LEU A 267 -9.61 -17.82 28.38
C LEU A 267 -8.83 -18.24 29.65
N PRO A 268 -7.68 -18.92 29.54
CA PRO A 268 -6.87 -19.25 30.72
C PRO A 268 -6.34 -18.02 31.45
N CYS A 269 -6.23 -18.12 32.78
CA CYS A 269 -5.71 -17.04 33.64
C CYS A 269 -4.24 -16.67 33.37
N TRP A 270 -3.46 -17.57 32.75
CA TRP A 270 -2.07 -17.33 32.42
C TRP A 270 -1.86 -16.38 31.23
N VAL A 271 -2.90 -16.06 30.45
CA VAL A 271 -2.81 -15.11 29.33
C VAL A 271 -3.69 -13.88 29.54
N LYS A 272 -3.10 -12.71 29.38
CA LYS A 272 -3.85 -11.45 29.34
C LYS A 272 -4.16 -11.10 27.89
N CYS A 273 -5.42 -11.23 27.49
CA CYS A 273 -5.89 -10.93 26.13
C CYS A 273 -7.08 -9.96 26.20
N SER A 274 -7.21 -9.05 25.24
CA SER A 274 -8.41 -8.21 25.13
C SER A 274 -9.57 -8.98 24.50
N ARG A 275 -10.82 -8.56 24.78
CA ARG A 275 -12.04 -9.20 24.26
C ARG A 275 -12.09 -9.26 22.73
N SER A 276 -11.47 -8.30 22.02
CA SER A 276 -11.39 -8.26 20.56
C SER A 276 -10.38 -9.25 19.97
N LEU A 277 -9.48 -9.80 20.79
CA LEU A 277 -8.39 -10.68 20.37
C LEU A 277 -8.55 -12.12 20.87
N VAL A 278 -9.68 -12.50 21.48
CA VAL A 278 -9.86 -13.88 21.93
C VAL A 278 -9.75 -14.86 20.75
N PRO A 279 -8.83 -15.84 20.79
CA PRO A 279 -8.61 -16.76 19.69
C PRO A 279 -9.65 -17.89 19.62
N ASP A 280 -9.67 -18.61 18.50
CA ASP A 280 -10.51 -19.82 18.37
C ASP A 280 -9.93 -20.97 19.21
N PHE A 281 -8.60 -21.00 19.34
CA PHE A 281 -7.82 -21.98 20.09
C PHE A 281 -6.78 -21.30 20.98
N VAL A 282 -6.50 -21.90 22.13
CA VAL A 282 -5.43 -21.49 23.04
C VAL A 282 -4.54 -22.69 23.32
N ILE A 283 -3.22 -22.47 23.46
CA ILE A 283 -2.30 -23.55 23.80
C ILE A 283 -2.59 -24.09 25.21
N ASP A 284 -2.54 -25.40 25.44
CA ASP A 284 -2.84 -25.98 26.75
C ASP A 284 -1.79 -25.62 27.81
N ASP A 285 -0.52 -25.75 27.44
CA ASP A 285 0.63 -25.45 28.29
C ASP A 285 1.51 -24.39 27.60
N PRO A 286 1.46 -23.13 28.05
CA PRO A 286 2.23 -22.05 27.42
C PRO A 286 3.75 -22.26 27.57
N LYS A 287 4.20 -23.09 28.53
CA LYS A 287 5.62 -23.44 28.67
C LYS A 287 6.10 -24.44 27.63
N LYS A 288 5.19 -25.10 26.92
CA LYS A 288 5.49 -25.99 25.77
C LYS A 288 5.11 -25.35 24.44
N ALA A 289 4.80 -24.06 24.44
CA ALA A 289 4.49 -23.32 23.24
C ALA A 289 5.74 -23.16 22.36
N PRO A 290 5.61 -23.30 21.04
CA PRO A 290 6.71 -22.99 20.14
C PRO A 290 6.98 -21.48 20.14
N VAL A 291 8.24 -21.13 19.88
CA VAL A 291 8.70 -19.75 19.71
C VAL A 291 8.98 -19.52 18.25
N TRP A 292 8.48 -18.42 17.70
CA TRP A 292 8.71 -18.03 16.32
C TRP A 292 9.32 -16.64 16.27
N GLU A 293 10.29 -16.48 15.36
CA GLU A 293 10.86 -15.19 15.03
C GLU A 293 9.88 -14.44 14.13
N ILE A 294 9.33 -13.34 14.65
CA ILE A 294 8.38 -12.50 13.95
C ILE A 294 9.08 -11.23 13.50
N THR A 295 9.11 -11.00 12.19
CA THR A 295 9.62 -9.76 11.60
C THR A 295 8.45 -8.85 11.25
N GLY A 296 8.60 -7.55 11.54
CA GLY A 296 7.66 -6.52 11.09
C GLY A 296 8.34 -5.37 10.36
N ALA A 297 7.51 -4.48 9.82
CA ALA A 297 8.00 -3.23 9.26
C ALA A 297 8.46 -2.26 10.36
N GLU A 298 7.72 -2.23 11.47
CA GLU A 298 8.03 -1.40 12.64
C GLU A 298 7.28 -1.93 13.87
N PHE A 299 7.80 -1.60 15.06
CA PHE A 299 7.00 -1.65 16.28
C PHE A 299 6.08 -0.42 16.39
N SER A 300 4.83 -0.64 16.80
CA SER A 300 3.77 0.35 16.86
C SER A 300 3.01 0.29 18.19
N ARG A 301 2.24 1.33 18.50
CA ARG A 301 1.33 1.32 19.66
C ARG A 301 -0.04 0.75 19.26
N SER A 302 -0.62 -0.08 20.12
CA SER A 302 -1.95 -0.67 19.93
C SER A 302 -2.68 -0.81 21.25
N ASP A 303 -3.92 -0.32 21.30
CA ASP A 303 -4.80 -0.43 22.47
C ASP A 303 -5.38 -1.85 22.64
N ASN A 304 -5.32 -2.66 21.59
CA ASN A 304 -5.87 -4.02 21.61
C ASN A 304 -4.91 -5.01 22.29
N HIS A 305 -3.60 -4.75 22.25
CA HIS A 305 -2.57 -5.67 22.71
C HIS A 305 -2.14 -5.36 24.15
N SER A 306 -1.88 -6.40 24.94
CA SER A 306 -1.65 -6.28 26.38
C SER A 306 -0.18 -6.11 26.77
N ALA A 307 0.76 -6.33 25.83
CA ALA A 307 2.19 -6.16 26.05
C ALA A 307 2.60 -4.67 26.08
N ARG A 308 2.23 -3.96 27.15
CA ARG A 308 2.45 -2.50 27.32
C ARG A 308 1.90 -1.67 26.14
N GLY A 309 0.88 -2.17 25.44
CA GLY A 309 0.34 -1.56 24.23
C GLY A 309 1.32 -1.53 23.05
N ILE A 310 2.33 -2.42 23.02
CA ILE A 310 3.26 -2.58 21.89
C ILE A 310 2.72 -3.67 20.96
N SER A 311 2.79 -3.42 19.65
CA SER A 311 2.46 -4.37 18.60
C SER A 311 3.44 -4.28 17.44
N ILE A 312 3.42 -5.29 16.56
CA ILE A 312 4.27 -5.35 15.37
C ILE A 312 3.40 -5.12 14.14
N ARG A 313 3.77 -4.13 13.31
CA ARG A 313 3.06 -3.81 12.05
C ARG A 313 3.56 -4.69 10.91
N PHE A 314 2.62 -5.22 10.13
CA PHE A 314 2.87 -6.19 9.05
C PHE A 314 3.70 -7.40 9.49
N PRO A 315 3.29 -8.10 10.56
CA PRO A 315 4.05 -9.22 11.10
C PRO A 315 4.10 -10.37 10.09
N ARG A 316 5.27 -11.01 10.01
CA ARG A 316 5.51 -12.22 9.23
C ARG A 316 6.34 -13.18 10.06
N VAL A 317 6.02 -14.46 9.99
CA VAL A 317 6.88 -15.48 10.56
C VAL A 317 8.10 -15.64 9.65
N THR A 318 9.28 -15.36 10.19
CA THR A 318 10.54 -15.48 9.45
C THR A 318 11.21 -16.81 9.74
N LYS A 319 11.13 -17.27 10.98
CA LYS A 319 11.76 -18.52 11.41
C LYS A 319 10.99 -19.19 12.54
N ILE A 320 10.93 -20.52 12.51
CA ILE A 320 10.51 -21.33 13.66
C ILE A 320 11.75 -21.60 14.52
N ARG A 321 11.71 -21.21 15.81
CA ARG A 321 12.86 -21.26 16.71
C ARG A 321 12.81 -22.50 17.60
N ASP A 322 13.20 -23.63 17.02
CA ASP A 322 13.30 -24.90 17.77
C ASP A 322 14.42 -24.86 18.84
N ASP A 323 15.32 -23.87 18.74
CA ASP A 323 16.40 -23.59 19.69
C ASP A 323 15.94 -22.75 20.91
N LYS A 324 14.71 -22.23 20.90
CA LYS A 324 14.18 -21.38 21.98
C LYS A 324 12.94 -21.98 22.65
N SER A 325 12.84 -21.75 23.95
CA SER A 325 11.64 -22.02 24.74
C SER A 325 10.98 -20.71 25.19
N TRP A 326 9.82 -20.82 25.83
CA TRP A 326 9.09 -19.68 26.43
C TRP A 326 9.96 -18.79 27.34
N SER A 327 10.97 -19.35 28.03
CA SER A 327 11.83 -18.61 28.95
C SER A 327 13.01 -17.90 28.27
N SER A 328 13.39 -18.32 27.06
CA SER A 328 14.43 -17.69 26.24
C SER A 328 13.87 -16.84 25.09
N ALA A 329 12.54 -16.80 24.97
CA ALA A 329 11.84 -15.91 24.06
C ALA A 329 11.99 -14.45 24.54
N THR A 330 11.63 -13.50 23.67
CA THR A 330 11.67 -12.07 24.00
C THR A 330 10.77 -11.82 25.20
N ASN A 331 11.31 -11.25 26.28
CA ASN A 331 10.51 -10.85 27.44
C ASN A 331 9.92 -9.44 27.26
N ILE A 332 9.04 -9.02 28.17
CA ILE A 332 8.37 -7.72 28.08
C ILE A 332 9.33 -6.51 28.15
N ASP A 333 10.43 -6.62 28.89
CA ASP A 333 11.41 -5.53 29.04
C ASP A 333 12.34 -5.44 27.84
N GLU A 334 12.72 -6.58 27.26
CA GLU A 334 13.38 -6.64 25.95
C GLU A 334 12.51 -6.03 24.87
N LEU A 335 11.23 -6.41 24.79
CA LEU A 335 10.30 -5.84 23.81
C LEU A 335 10.17 -4.31 23.96
N GLN A 336 10.15 -3.81 25.20
CA GLN A 336 10.14 -2.37 25.48
C GLN A 336 11.42 -1.68 25.01
N ARG A 337 12.60 -2.27 25.30
CA ARG A 337 13.89 -1.74 24.83
C ARG A 337 13.96 -1.73 23.30
N MET A 338 13.49 -2.79 22.65
CA MET A 338 13.45 -2.89 21.18
C MET A 338 12.53 -1.82 20.58
N PHE A 339 11.37 -1.56 21.20
CA PHE A 339 10.48 -0.47 20.80
C PHE A 339 11.11 0.92 20.95
N GLU A 340 11.92 1.14 21.98
CA GLU A 340 12.63 2.41 22.20
C GLU A 340 13.79 2.60 21.22
N VAL A 341 14.59 1.55 21.01
CA VAL A 341 15.73 1.56 20.07
C VAL A 341 15.24 1.70 18.63
N SER A 342 14.13 1.06 18.26
CA SER A 342 13.58 1.19 16.89
C SER A 342 13.13 2.61 16.56
N LYS A 343 12.93 3.47 17.58
CA LYS A 343 12.62 4.91 17.43
C LYS A 343 13.89 5.79 17.35
N GLN A 344 15.06 5.27 17.70
CA GLN A 344 16.33 6.01 17.67
C GLN A 344 16.94 6.01 16.26
N LYS A 345 17.61 7.10 15.90
CA LYS A 345 18.28 7.26 14.59
C LYS A 345 19.53 6.38 14.51
N THR A 346 19.83 5.83 13.34
CA THR A 346 21.02 5.00 13.12
C THR A 346 22.29 5.87 13.02
N ASP A 347 23.39 5.44 13.64
CA ASP A 347 24.70 6.12 13.56
C ASP A 347 25.46 5.75 12.26
N PHE A 348 24.84 5.97 11.10
CA PHE A 348 25.53 5.79 9.81
C PHE A 348 26.24 7.08 9.40
N ASP A 349 27.39 6.93 8.72
CA ASP A 349 28.36 7.97 8.38
C ASP A 349 27.70 9.24 7.80
N ARG A 350 27.74 10.34 8.56
CA ARG A 350 27.11 11.63 8.25
C ARG A 350 27.93 12.47 7.27
N SER A 351 28.71 11.84 6.39
CA SER A 351 29.69 12.50 5.52
C SER A 351 29.08 13.34 4.39
N VAL A 352 27.76 13.57 4.39
CA VAL A 352 27.10 14.56 3.53
C VAL A 352 26.23 15.47 4.39
N GLU A 353 26.80 16.61 4.77
CA GLU A 353 26.09 17.74 5.38
C GLU A 353 25.03 18.25 4.40
N ASP A 354 23.82 17.75 4.57
CA ASP A 354 22.63 18.29 3.95
C ASP A 354 21.61 18.36 5.09
N GLU A 355 21.78 19.36 5.97
CA GLU A 355 21.01 19.53 7.23
C GLU A 355 19.51 19.66 7.01
N ILE A 356 19.08 19.92 5.77
CA ILE A 356 17.68 20.08 5.41
C ILE A 356 17.01 18.69 5.34
N PRO A 357 15.96 18.43 6.13
CA PRO A 357 15.22 17.18 6.05
C PRO A 357 14.70 16.91 4.63
N LEU A 358 14.67 15.65 4.21
CA LEU A 358 14.14 15.23 2.90
C LEU A 358 12.68 15.68 2.72
N PHE A 359 11.89 15.82 3.77
CA PHE A 359 10.53 16.36 3.65
C PHE A 359 10.45 17.90 3.63
N ALA A 360 11.51 18.60 4.05
CA ALA A 360 11.54 20.05 4.26
C ALA A 360 12.29 20.82 3.16
N LYS A 361 12.83 20.15 2.13
CA LYS A 361 13.54 20.80 1.00
C LYS A 361 12.66 21.72 0.13
N ASN A 362 11.42 21.96 0.51
CA ASN A 362 10.51 22.87 -0.15
C ASN A 362 10.07 23.94 0.86
N ASN A 363 10.32 25.21 0.55
CA ASN A 363 9.82 26.34 1.34
C ASN A 363 8.28 26.28 1.41
N ILE A 364 7.74 25.77 2.52
CA ILE A 364 6.31 25.76 2.81
C ILE A 364 5.76 27.21 2.91
N ASN A 365 6.64 28.22 3.06
CA ASN A 365 6.27 29.58 3.40
C ASN A 365 5.99 30.54 2.21
N ASN A 366 6.09 30.13 0.94
CA ASN A 366 5.62 30.98 -0.16
C ASN A 366 5.30 30.19 -1.45
N PRO A 367 4.06 29.69 -1.63
CA PRO A 367 3.66 29.00 -2.86
C PRO A 367 3.39 29.92 -4.07
N PHE A 368 3.48 31.25 -3.92
CA PHE A 368 3.14 32.22 -4.98
C PHE A 368 4.15 33.39 -5.09
N GLY A 369 5.45 33.11 -5.08
CA GLY A 369 6.50 34.10 -5.34
C GLY A 369 6.89 34.20 -6.82
N ASP A 370 6.57 35.34 -7.44
CA ASP A 370 6.98 35.88 -8.76
C ASP A 370 6.69 35.05 -10.03
N SER A 371 5.42 35.07 -10.43
CA SER A 371 4.89 34.69 -11.76
C SER A 371 5.30 35.67 -12.89
N ALA A 372 6.58 36.04 -13.00
CA ALA A 372 7.03 37.03 -13.99
C ALA A 372 7.96 36.50 -15.10
N ALA A 373 8.24 35.19 -15.16
CA ALA A 373 9.26 34.70 -16.11
C ALA A 373 8.97 33.33 -16.75
N LEU A 374 7.73 33.04 -17.17
CA LEU A 374 7.44 31.83 -17.97
C LEU A 374 6.32 32.08 -18.99
N ASP A 375 6.55 33.01 -19.92
CA ASP A 375 5.64 33.26 -21.06
C ASP A 375 6.29 32.92 -22.42
N GLY A 376 7.38 32.12 -22.42
CA GLY A 376 8.26 31.99 -23.60
C GLY A 376 8.19 30.68 -24.41
N ASP A 377 7.93 29.52 -23.81
CA ASP A 377 8.47 28.27 -24.40
C ASP A 377 7.45 27.16 -24.74
N ILE A 378 6.15 27.48 -24.83
CA ILE A 378 5.14 26.50 -25.29
C ILE A 378 4.95 26.54 -26.83
N GLY A 379 5.53 27.52 -27.52
CA GLY A 379 5.33 27.72 -28.97
C GLY A 379 6.39 27.15 -29.92
N LYS A 380 7.44 26.46 -29.46
CA LYS A 380 8.60 26.11 -30.32
C LYS A 380 8.82 24.62 -30.61
N LEU A 381 7.91 23.74 -30.21
CA LEU A 381 8.04 22.30 -30.48
C LEU A 381 7.30 21.79 -31.72
N GLU A 382 6.66 22.66 -32.51
CA GLU A 382 5.97 22.28 -33.77
C GLU A 382 6.62 22.81 -35.07
N ALA A 383 7.82 23.40 -35.02
CA ALA A 383 8.45 23.99 -36.22
C ALA A 383 9.67 23.24 -36.79
N ASN A 384 10.13 22.14 -36.19
CA ASN A 384 11.28 21.38 -36.69
C ASN A 384 10.89 19.95 -37.10
N LYS A 385 10.09 19.84 -38.16
CA LYS A 385 9.94 18.61 -38.97
C LYS A 385 9.27 18.91 -40.31
N MET A 386 9.73 19.94 -41.01
CA MET A 386 9.33 20.19 -42.40
C MET A 386 10.42 20.98 -43.10
N GLU A 387 11.48 20.29 -43.53
CA GLU A 387 12.36 20.66 -44.64
C GLU A 387 13.49 19.63 -44.72
N THR A 388 13.44 18.78 -45.75
CA THR A 388 14.54 18.28 -46.59
C THR A 388 14.07 17.00 -47.29
N ALA A 389 13.65 17.13 -48.55
CA ALA A 389 13.95 16.23 -49.67
C ALA A 389 12.98 16.51 -50.83
N GLU A 390 13.37 17.43 -51.73
CA GLU A 390 12.97 17.38 -53.13
C GLU A 390 14.24 17.16 -53.99
N ASP A 391 14.01 16.53 -55.14
CA ASP A 391 14.85 16.31 -56.33
C ASP A 391 15.72 15.02 -56.38
N ASP A 392 15.27 14.00 -57.13
CA ASP A 392 15.31 13.99 -58.61
C ASP A 392 14.69 12.70 -59.24
N ALA A 393 13.91 12.92 -60.32
CA ALA A 393 13.53 12.14 -61.53
C ALA A 393 13.70 10.58 -61.59
N ASP A 394 12.88 9.76 -62.29
CA ASP A 394 12.19 9.95 -63.58
C ASP A 394 11.27 8.74 -63.91
N HIS A 395 10.34 8.94 -64.85
CA HIS A 395 9.73 7.99 -65.81
C HIS A 395 8.42 7.19 -65.57
N GLN A 396 7.47 7.49 -66.48
CA GLN A 396 6.55 6.63 -67.28
C GLN A 396 5.09 6.37 -66.83
N VAL A 397 4.22 7.28 -67.31
CA VAL A 397 3.05 7.12 -68.23
C VAL A 397 2.31 5.77 -68.31
N ASP A 398 1.01 5.83 -68.00
CA ASP A 398 -0.20 5.30 -68.71
C ASP A 398 -1.30 5.13 -67.64
N GLY A 399 -2.58 5.47 -67.76
CA GLY A 399 -3.47 5.73 -68.87
C GLY A 399 -4.88 5.30 -68.40
N GLU A 400 -5.91 6.04 -68.81
CA GLU A 400 -7.36 5.74 -68.75
C GLU A 400 -8.24 6.40 -67.66
N LYS A 401 -9.45 6.69 -68.14
CA LYS A 401 -10.41 7.73 -67.78
C LYS A 401 -11.80 7.05 -67.53
N PRO A 402 -12.91 7.79 -67.29
CA PRO A 402 -13.81 7.59 -66.16
C PRO A 402 -15.19 7.03 -66.55
N CYS A 403 -16.11 6.83 -65.59
CA CYS A 403 -17.56 6.92 -65.85
C CYS A 403 -18.37 7.23 -64.57
N LEU A 404 -19.38 8.08 -64.74
CA LEU A 404 -20.40 8.55 -63.80
C LEU A 404 -21.75 7.82 -64.03
N GLU A 405 -22.68 8.02 -63.09
CA GLU A 405 -24.15 7.77 -63.12
C GLU A 405 -24.59 6.29 -63.09
N GLY A 406 -25.64 5.83 -62.41
CA GLY A 406 -26.74 6.42 -61.65
C GLY A 406 -27.85 5.33 -61.56
N GLY A 407 -28.71 5.36 -60.53
CA GLY A 407 -30.00 4.62 -60.55
C GLY A 407 -30.28 3.62 -59.42
N SER A 408 -31.17 4.02 -58.51
CA SER A 408 -32.06 3.14 -57.70
C SER A 408 -33.25 2.64 -58.55
N PRO A 409 -34.28 1.87 -58.09
CA PRO A 409 -34.53 1.20 -56.79
C PRO A 409 -35.20 -0.21 -56.85
N ARG A 410 -35.24 -0.98 -55.73
CA ARG A 410 -36.45 -1.57 -55.06
C ARG A 410 -36.21 -2.91 -54.30
N ARG A 411 -36.73 -2.91 -53.04
CA ARG A 411 -37.47 -3.95 -52.25
C ARG A 411 -36.75 -5.29 -51.97
N GLU A 412 -36.81 -5.93 -50.81
CA GLU A 412 -37.85 -6.17 -49.78
C GLU A 412 -37.18 -6.22 -48.38
N ASP A 413 -37.69 -5.57 -47.33
CA ASP A 413 -38.82 -5.91 -46.44
C ASP A 413 -38.47 -6.98 -45.37
N THR A 414 -38.33 -6.55 -44.10
CA THR A 414 -39.05 -7.12 -42.94
C THR A 414 -38.69 -6.42 -41.63
N THR A 415 -39.73 -6.27 -40.82
CA THR A 415 -39.95 -5.34 -39.72
C THR A 415 -40.02 -6.13 -38.40
N LEU A 416 -39.60 -5.57 -37.26
CA LEU A 416 -40.48 -5.34 -36.09
C LEU A 416 -39.74 -4.88 -34.82
N LYS A 417 -40.49 -4.09 -34.05
CA LYS A 417 -40.10 -3.14 -33.01
C LYS A 417 -40.25 -3.68 -31.58
N GLN A 418 -39.57 -2.96 -30.69
CA GLN A 418 -39.71 -2.80 -29.25
C GLN A 418 -41.14 -2.81 -28.68
N LYS A 419 -41.25 -3.13 -27.38
CA LYS A 419 -42.25 -2.53 -26.48
C LYS A 419 -41.76 -2.50 -25.02
N GLU A 420 -41.77 -1.30 -24.45
CA GLU A 420 -41.72 -1.00 -23.01
C GLU A 420 -43.04 -1.35 -22.32
N THR A 421 -43.01 -1.60 -21.01
CA THR A 421 -44.00 -1.12 -20.03
C THR A 421 -43.57 -1.36 -18.56
N THR A 422 -43.82 -0.37 -17.71
CA THR A 422 -43.92 -0.38 -16.22
C THR A 422 -45.33 0.12 -15.83
N PRO A 423 -45.75 0.28 -14.55
CA PRO A 423 -45.56 -0.48 -13.30
C PRO A 423 -46.91 -0.81 -12.58
N GLY A 424 -46.91 -1.43 -11.39
CA GLY A 424 -47.98 -1.22 -10.38
C GLY A 424 -48.50 -2.41 -9.54
N ASP A 425 -48.25 -2.32 -8.23
CA ASP A 425 -49.06 -2.69 -7.04
C ASP A 425 -49.37 -4.14 -6.54
N ALA A 426 -48.89 -4.34 -5.30
CA ALA A 426 -49.57 -4.80 -4.08
C ALA A 426 -50.39 -6.11 -4.04
N SER A 427 -49.96 -7.07 -3.20
CA SER A 427 -50.74 -7.49 -2.02
C SER A 427 -50.00 -8.52 -1.13
N GLU A 428 -50.20 -8.31 0.16
CA GLU A 428 -49.93 -9.14 1.34
C GLU A 428 -50.32 -10.63 1.24
N LYS A 429 -49.58 -11.51 1.94
CA LYS A 429 -49.96 -12.25 3.18
C LYS A 429 -49.52 -13.74 3.25
N VAL A 430 -49.00 -14.06 4.44
CA VAL A 430 -49.12 -15.32 5.23
C VAL A 430 -48.03 -16.41 5.15
N THR A 431 -47.45 -16.60 6.33
CA THR A 431 -46.60 -17.65 6.92
C THR A 431 -47.19 -19.06 6.97
N CYS A 432 -46.31 -20.07 6.89
CA CYS A 432 -46.24 -21.35 7.65
C CYS A 432 -45.04 -22.14 7.04
N LYS A 433 -44.14 -22.83 7.74
CA LYS A 433 -44.06 -23.35 9.11
C LYS A 433 -42.58 -23.58 9.42
#